data_AF-A0A837FC75-F1
#
_entry.id   AF-A0A837FC75-F1
#
_cell.length_a   1.000
_cell.length_b   1.000
_cell.length_c   1.000
_cell.angle_alpha   90.00
_cell.angle_beta   90.00
_cell.angle_gamma   90.00
#
_symmetry.space_group_name_H-M   'P 1'
#
loop_
_entity.id
_entity.type
_entity.pdbx_description
1 polymer ?
#
loop_
_entity_poly.entity_id
_entity_poly.type
_entity_poly.pdbx_seq_one_letter_code
_entity_poly.pdbx_strand_id
1 'polypeptide(L)'
;MSEERKKFTVYLHPDQVADNVSLDIIDSVPRNDRGDLYRRALISGLALHHLDPRLPGLLALLLDKSFTADSLVGLISQTTGWKPSQANIRDVLAELGAGNFDSAIKPEIAEDDEQRRLEEARVKMKGLF
;
A
#
# COMPACT_ATOMS: atom_id res chain seq x y z
N MET A 1 -20.21 -27.57 17.68
CA MET A 1 -19.10 -26.79 18.27
C MET A 1 -19.65 -26.07 19.47
N SER A 2 -18.99 -26.11 20.63
CA SER A 2 -19.43 -25.35 21.82
C SER A 2 -19.42 -23.85 21.49
N GLU A 3 -20.51 -23.15 21.83
CA GLU A 3 -20.68 -21.69 21.64
C GLU A 3 -19.98 -20.87 22.74
N GLU A 4 -19.31 -21.53 23.67
CA GLU A 4 -18.67 -20.87 24.81
C GLU A 4 -17.32 -20.25 24.43
N ARG A 5 -16.99 -19.16 25.13
CA ARG A 5 -15.68 -18.51 25.00
C ARG A 5 -14.59 -19.46 25.47
N LYS A 6 -13.61 -19.70 24.60
CA LYS A 6 -12.44 -20.51 24.93
C LYS A 6 -11.28 -19.64 25.39
N LYS A 7 -10.66 -20.02 26.50
CA LYS A 7 -9.39 -19.46 26.96
C LYS A 7 -8.25 -20.35 26.44
N PHE A 8 -7.22 -19.74 25.90
CA PHE A 8 -5.97 -20.40 25.54
C PHE A 8 -4.80 -19.56 26.07
N THR A 9 -3.66 -20.21 26.26
CA THR A 9 -2.43 -19.58 26.76
C THR A 9 -1.29 -19.95 25.82
N VAL A 10 -0.52 -18.96 25.42
CA VAL A 10 0.72 -19.12 24.64
C VAL A 10 1.82 -18.35 25.34
N TYR A 11 3.07 -18.75 25.11
CA TYR A 11 4.24 -18.13 25.70
C TYR A 11 5.05 -17.45 24.59
N LEU A 12 5.56 -16.26 24.89
CA LEU A 12 6.58 -15.59 24.08
C LEU A 12 7.92 -15.75 24.79
N HIS A 13 8.97 -15.95 24.01
CA HIS A 13 10.33 -16.19 24.43
C HIS A 13 11.17 -14.91 24.19
N PRO A 14 11.45 -14.08 25.22
CA PRO A 14 12.06 -12.76 25.03
C PRO A 14 13.46 -12.77 24.41
N ASP A 15 14.12 -13.93 24.41
CA ASP A 15 15.41 -14.21 23.77
C ASP A 15 15.31 -14.32 22.24
N GLN A 16 14.11 -14.55 21.71
CA GLN A 16 13.85 -14.64 20.28
C GLN A 16 13.51 -13.25 19.71
N VAL A 17 14.06 -12.92 18.55
CA VAL A 17 13.93 -11.58 17.94
C VAL A 17 12.46 -11.24 17.64
N ALA A 18 11.72 -12.17 17.02
CA ALA A 18 10.31 -11.96 16.66
C ALA A 18 9.41 -11.79 17.88
N ASP A 19 9.62 -12.59 18.92
CA ASP A 19 8.91 -12.52 20.18
C ASP A 19 9.21 -11.20 20.91
N ASN A 20 10.46 -10.74 20.89
CA ASN A 20 10.85 -9.45 21.43
C ASN A 20 10.14 -8.29 20.72
N VAL A 21 10.12 -8.30 19.38
CA VAL A 21 9.37 -7.32 18.58
C VAL A 21 7.87 -7.39 18.89
N SER A 22 7.33 -8.60 19.07
CA SER A 22 5.92 -8.78 19.45
C SER A 22 5.62 -8.19 20.82
N LEU A 23 6.52 -8.37 21.81
CA LEU A 23 6.40 -7.77 23.14
C LEU A 23 6.46 -6.24 23.07
N ASP A 24 7.37 -5.67 22.29
CA ASP A 24 7.45 -4.21 22.05
C ASP A 24 6.11 -3.66 21.51
N ILE A 25 5.50 -4.35 20.54
CA ILE A 25 4.19 -3.98 19.98
C ILE A 25 3.10 -4.06 21.06
N ILE A 26 3.06 -5.15 21.83
CA ILE A 26 2.06 -5.35 22.89
C ILE A 26 2.17 -4.26 23.95
N ASP A 27 3.41 -3.89 24.33
CA ASP A 27 3.64 -2.90 25.36
C ASP A 27 3.32 -1.47 24.93
N SER A 28 3.37 -1.19 23.63
CA SER A 28 2.90 0.08 23.05
C SER A 28 1.38 0.29 23.15
N VAL A 29 0.60 -0.77 23.38
CA VAL A 29 -0.87 -0.72 23.42
C VAL A 29 -1.39 -0.60 24.86
N PRO A 30 -2.38 0.27 25.13
CA PRO A 30 -3.01 0.40 26.45
C PRO A 30 -3.55 -0.94 26.97
N ARG A 31 -3.37 -1.21 28.26
CA ARG A 31 -3.73 -2.51 28.88
C ARG A 31 -5.18 -2.93 28.65
N ASN A 32 -6.11 -1.97 28.61
CA ASN A 32 -7.54 -2.23 28.38
C ASN A 32 -7.83 -2.76 26.97
N ASP A 33 -6.98 -2.45 25.99
CA ASP A 33 -7.18 -2.81 24.58
C ASP A 33 -6.37 -4.04 24.15
N ARG A 34 -5.38 -4.46 24.96
CA ARG A 34 -4.51 -5.62 24.67
C ARG A 34 -5.29 -6.91 24.45
N GLY A 35 -6.40 -7.11 25.17
CA GLY A 35 -7.23 -8.31 25.01
C GLY A 35 -7.82 -8.44 23.60
N ASP A 36 -8.28 -7.34 23.01
CA ASP A 36 -8.82 -7.34 21.65
C ASP A 36 -7.70 -7.36 20.59
N LEU A 37 -6.55 -6.73 20.86
CA LEU A 37 -5.33 -6.89 20.05
C LEU A 37 -4.96 -8.37 19.90
N TYR A 38 -4.85 -9.12 21.00
CA TYR A 38 -4.48 -10.55 20.96
C TYR A 38 -5.48 -11.37 20.16
N ARG A 39 -6.78 -11.11 20.37
CA ARG A 39 -7.84 -11.80 19.64
C ARG A 39 -7.73 -11.53 18.13
N ARG A 40 -7.54 -10.27 17.71
CA ARG A 40 -7.40 -9.91 16.29
C ARG A 40 -6.14 -10.51 15.68
N ALA A 41 -5.01 -10.46 16.39
CA ALA A 41 -3.74 -11.03 15.95
C ALA A 41 -3.81 -12.56 15.78
N LEU A 42 -4.51 -13.26 16.69
CA LEU A 42 -4.76 -14.69 16.51
C LEU A 42 -5.61 -14.96 15.27
N ILE A 43 -6.71 -14.22 15.09
CA ILE A 43 -7.62 -14.43 13.96
C ILE A 43 -6.91 -14.16 12.63
N SER A 44 -6.10 -13.09 12.53
CA SER A 44 -5.33 -12.80 11.32
C SER A 44 -4.25 -13.86 11.06
N GLY A 45 -3.55 -14.33 12.10
CA GLY A 45 -2.60 -15.44 11.98
C GLY A 45 -3.27 -16.73 11.48
N LEU A 46 -4.46 -17.05 11.97
CA LEU A 46 -5.24 -18.20 11.51
C LEU A 46 -5.80 -18.00 10.09
N ALA A 47 -6.15 -16.77 9.71
CA ALA A 47 -6.51 -16.47 8.33
C ALA A 47 -5.33 -16.73 7.39
N LEU A 48 -4.12 -16.30 7.77
CA LEU A 48 -2.89 -16.60 7.01
C LEU A 48 -2.61 -18.11 6.95
N HIS A 49 -2.82 -18.84 8.05
CA HIS A 49 -2.73 -20.30 8.06
C HIS A 49 -3.71 -20.95 7.08
N HIS A 50 -4.92 -20.41 6.97
CA HIS A 50 -5.93 -20.91 6.03
C HIS A 50 -5.54 -20.64 4.56
N LEU A 51 -4.81 -19.55 4.28
CA LEU A 51 -4.26 -19.29 2.94
C LEU A 51 -3.14 -20.28 2.60
N ASP A 52 -2.17 -20.44 3.50
CA ASP A 52 -1.13 -21.47 3.41
C ASP A 52 -0.65 -21.83 4.83
N PRO A 53 -0.64 -23.12 5.21
CA PRO A 53 -0.28 -23.54 6.57
C PRO A 53 1.12 -23.11 7.03
N ARG A 54 2.05 -22.84 6.11
CA ARG A 54 3.45 -22.47 6.39
C ARG A 54 3.61 -21.00 6.72
N LEU A 55 2.70 -20.13 6.28
CA LEU A 55 2.82 -18.68 6.39
C LEU A 55 3.02 -18.17 7.83
N PRO A 56 2.23 -18.60 8.83
CA PRO A 56 2.42 -18.10 10.20
C PRO A 56 3.81 -18.44 10.75
N GLY A 57 4.32 -19.64 10.47
CA GLY A 57 5.65 -20.06 10.91
C GLY A 57 6.77 -19.27 10.24
N LEU A 58 6.68 -19.03 8.93
CA LEU A 58 7.65 -18.22 8.20
C LEU A 58 7.64 -16.76 8.67
N LEU A 59 6.46 -16.19 8.91
CA LEU A 59 6.35 -14.84 9.44
C LEU A 59 6.92 -14.73 10.85
N ALA A 60 6.68 -15.72 11.72
CA ALA A 60 7.27 -15.75 13.04
C ALA A 60 8.81 -15.87 13.02
N LEU A 61 9.40 -16.48 11.98
CA LEU A 61 10.86 -16.55 11.83
C LEU A 61 11.48 -15.27 11.28
N LEU A 62 10.76 -14.56 10.41
CA LEU A 62 11.26 -13.40 9.67
C LEU A 62 10.90 -12.06 10.31
N LEU A 63 9.98 -12.06 11.28
CA LEU A 63 9.59 -10.84 11.97
C LEU A 63 10.77 -10.26 12.75
N ASP A 64 11.20 -9.08 12.33
CA ASP A 64 12.17 -8.26 13.03
C ASP A 64 11.76 -6.78 12.94
N LYS A 65 12.63 -5.88 13.44
CA LYS A 65 12.35 -4.42 13.43
C LYS A 65 12.37 -3.80 12.04
N SER A 66 12.90 -4.50 11.03
CA SER A 66 12.97 -4.08 9.64
C SER A 66 11.92 -4.74 8.75
N PHE A 67 11.01 -5.54 9.31
CA PHE A 67 9.97 -6.22 8.55
C PHE A 67 9.08 -5.23 7.76
N THR A 68 8.97 -5.44 6.45
CA THR A 68 8.26 -4.54 5.53
C THR A 68 7.06 -5.22 4.86
N ALA A 69 6.20 -4.39 4.25
CA ALA A 69 5.11 -4.88 3.40
C ALA A 69 5.63 -5.73 2.23
N ASP A 70 6.76 -5.36 1.63
CA ASP A 70 7.37 -6.12 0.53
C ASP A 70 7.82 -7.52 0.98
N SER A 71 8.34 -7.63 2.21
CA SER A 71 8.71 -8.92 2.81
C SER A 71 7.48 -9.83 2.94
N LEU A 72 6.35 -9.29 3.40
CA LEU A 72 5.08 -10.01 3.49
C LEU A 72 4.56 -10.44 2.12
N VAL A 73 4.52 -9.52 1.15
CA VAL A 73 4.03 -9.81 -0.21
C VAL A 73 4.93 -10.85 -0.90
N GLY A 74 6.26 -10.74 -0.72
CA GLY A 74 7.22 -11.73 -1.21
C GLY A 74 6.97 -13.12 -0.64
N LEU A 75 6.69 -13.23 0.66
CA LEU A 75 6.33 -14.51 1.30
C LEU A 75 5.02 -15.08 0.76
N ILE A 76 3.99 -14.24 0.63
CA ILE A 76 2.69 -14.67 0.08
C ILE A 76 2.88 -15.14 -1.36
N SER A 77 3.64 -14.41 -2.19
CA SER A 77 3.93 -14.79 -3.56
C SER A 77 4.65 -16.14 -3.65
N GLN A 78 5.68 -16.36 -2.83
CA GLN A 78 6.46 -17.61 -2.83
C GLN A 78 5.68 -18.82 -2.29
N THR A 79 4.81 -18.64 -1.29
CA THR A 79 4.09 -19.74 -0.65
C THR A 79 2.83 -20.14 -1.42
N THR A 80 2.04 -19.15 -1.85
CA THR A 80 0.73 -19.37 -2.48
C THR A 80 0.77 -19.32 -4.01
N GLY A 81 1.89 -18.89 -4.60
CA GLY A 81 1.98 -18.59 -6.04
C GLY A 81 1.23 -17.32 -6.44
N TRP A 82 0.85 -16.47 -5.46
CA TRP A 82 0.15 -15.23 -5.71
C TRP A 82 0.95 -14.32 -6.65
N LYS A 83 0.23 -13.75 -7.61
CA LYS A 83 0.74 -12.76 -8.56
C LYS A 83 -0.11 -11.49 -8.47
N PRO A 84 0.49 -10.30 -8.68
CA PRO A 84 -0.27 -9.07 -8.76
C PRO A 84 -1.36 -9.19 -9.83
N SER A 85 -2.61 -8.99 -9.45
CA SER A 85 -3.76 -8.99 -10.38
C SER A 85 -4.01 -7.60 -10.97
N GLN A 86 -3.54 -6.56 -10.30
CA GLN A 86 -3.66 -5.17 -10.70
C GLN A 86 -2.33 -4.45 -10.45
N ALA A 87 -1.93 -3.59 -11.37
CA ALA A 87 -0.79 -2.69 -11.24
C ALA A 87 -1.11 -1.38 -11.95
N ASN A 88 -0.56 -0.27 -11.47
CA ASN A 88 -0.70 1.01 -12.14
C ASN A 88 0.13 1.00 -13.43
N ILE A 89 -0.55 1.25 -14.55
CA ILE A 89 0.06 1.22 -15.89
C ILE A 89 1.22 2.21 -16.00
N ARG A 90 1.14 3.37 -15.34
CA ARG A 90 2.23 4.37 -15.37
C ARG A 90 3.49 3.86 -14.69
N ASP A 91 3.35 3.18 -13.56
CA ASP A 91 4.47 2.63 -12.80
C ASP A 91 5.12 1.48 -13.59
N VAL A 92 4.30 0.65 -14.22
CA VAL A 92 4.77 -0.42 -15.12
C VAL A 92 5.53 0.16 -16.33
N LEU A 93 4.98 1.19 -16.98
CA LEU A 93 5.62 1.82 -18.13
C LEU A 93 6.92 2.54 -17.77
N ALA A 94 6.96 3.21 -16.61
CA ALA A 94 8.17 3.84 -16.09
C ALA A 94 9.29 2.81 -15.86
N GLU A 95 8.97 1.67 -15.25
CA GLU A 95 9.94 0.59 -15.00
C GLU A 95 10.40 -0.10 -16.31
N LEU A 96 9.50 -0.22 -17.30
CA LEU A 96 9.81 -0.73 -18.64
C LEU A 96 10.61 0.27 -19.51
N GLY A 97 10.91 1.47 -19.01
CA GLY A 97 11.61 2.51 -19.75
C GLY A 97 10.80 3.12 -20.89
N ALA A 98 9.48 2.88 -20.93
CA ALA A 98 8.57 3.62 -21.79
C ALA A 98 8.40 5.01 -21.14
N GLY A 99 9.28 5.92 -21.55
CA GLY A 99 9.48 7.24 -20.94
C GLY A 99 8.19 8.02 -20.65
N ASN A 100 8.31 9.03 -19.78
CA ASN A 100 7.22 9.91 -19.37
C ASN A 100 6.28 10.22 -20.53
N PHE A 101 5.06 9.68 -20.45
CA PHE A 101 3.93 10.19 -21.21
C PHE A 101 3.54 11.52 -20.55
N ASP A 102 4.37 12.54 -20.75
CA ASP A 102 4.00 13.90 -20.44
C ASP A 102 2.68 14.15 -21.16
N SER A 103 1.69 14.55 -20.35
CA SER A 103 0.31 14.74 -20.77
C SER A 103 0.25 15.40 -22.14
N ALA A 104 -0.54 14.77 -23.01
CA ALA A 104 -0.93 15.21 -24.33
C ALA A 104 -0.81 16.74 -24.51
N ILE A 105 -0.01 17.12 -25.50
CA ILE A 105 -0.14 18.34 -26.32
C ILE A 105 -0.92 19.43 -25.58
N LYS A 106 -0.23 20.34 -24.91
CA LYS A 106 -0.84 21.62 -24.54
C LYS A 106 -1.50 22.16 -25.83
N PRO A 107 -2.82 22.44 -25.85
CA PRO A 107 -3.37 23.17 -26.97
C PRO A 107 -2.57 24.47 -27.03
N GLU A 108 -1.89 24.71 -28.15
CA GLU A 108 -1.33 26.02 -28.43
C GLU A 108 -2.47 27.00 -28.24
N ILE A 109 -2.31 27.86 -27.24
CA ILE A 109 -3.25 28.93 -26.96
C ILE A 109 -3.14 29.88 -28.15
N ALA A 110 -3.97 29.66 -29.18
CA ALA A 110 -4.12 30.53 -30.33
C ALA A 110 -4.88 31.83 -30.00
N GLU A 111 -4.88 32.25 -28.73
CA GLU A 111 -5.56 33.48 -28.29
C GLU A 111 -4.79 34.73 -28.75
N ASP A 112 -3.46 34.68 -28.87
CA ASP A 112 -2.64 35.86 -29.19
C ASP A 112 -2.87 36.35 -30.65
N ASP A 113 -3.13 35.42 -31.58
CA ASP A 113 -3.41 35.75 -32.99
C ASP A 113 -4.86 36.20 -33.23
N GLU A 114 -5.83 35.69 -32.47
CA GLU A 114 -7.21 36.22 -32.52
C GLU A 114 -7.32 37.59 -31.86
N GLN A 115 -6.67 37.79 -30.71
CA GLN A 115 -6.68 39.07 -29.99
C GLN A 115 -5.98 40.16 -30.80
N ARG A 116 -4.83 39.87 -31.44
CA ARG A 116 -4.18 40.81 -32.37
C ARG A 116 -5.05 41.18 -33.55
N ARG A 117 -5.71 40.21 -34.19
CA ARG A 117 -6.63 40.49 -35.32
C ARG A 117 -7.83 41.35 -34.90
N LEU A 118 -8.36 41.13 -33.70
CA LEU A 118 -9.45 41.93 -33.14
C LEU A 118 -9.01 43.37 -32.79
N GLU A 119 -7.79 43.55 -32.28
CA GLU A 119 -7.21 44.87 -32.02
C GLU A 119 -6.92 45.64 -33.31
N GLU A 120 -6.33 44.99 -34.31
CA GLU A 120 -6.10 45.61 -35.63
C GLU A 120 -7.42 46.04 -36.29
N ALA A 121 -8.48 45.24 -36.18
CA ALA A 121 -9.80 45.60 -36.67
C ALA A 121 -10.39 46.81 -35.91
N ARG A 122 -10.23 46.85 -34.58
CA ARG A 122 -10.67 47.99 -33.74
C ARG A 122 -9.93 49.28 -34.07
N VAL A 123 -8.62 49.21 -34.36
CA VAL A 123 -7.82 50.37 -34.76
C VAL A 123 -8.27 50.89 -36.13
N LYS A 124 -8.52 50.02 -37.11
CA LYS A 124 -9.04 50.42 -38.43
C LYS A 124 -10.42 51.08 -38.35
N MET A 125 -11.31 50.58 -37.50
CA MET A 125 -12.65 51.15 -37.31
C MET A 125 -12.66 52.52 -36.60
N LYS A 126 -11.63 52.83 -35.81
CA LYS A 126 -11.44 54.16 -35.19
C LYS A 126 -10.94 55.22 -36.17
N GLY A 127 -10.40 54.83 -37.33
CA GLY A 127 -9.96 55.76 -38.38
C GLY A 127 -11.04 56.14 -39.39
N LEU A 128 -12.27 55.61 -39.25
CA LEU A 128 -13.39 55.84 -40.17
C LEU A 128 -14.50 56.75 -39.62
N PHE A 129 -14.31 57.39 -38.46
CA PHE A 129 -15.20 58.42 -37.91
C PHE A 129 -14.43 59.68 -37.57
#